data_AF-A0A7R8CGA1-F1
#
_entry.id   AF-A0A7R8CGA1-F1
#
_cell.length_a   1.000
_cell.length_b   1.000
_cell.length_c   1.000
_cell.angle_alpha   90.00
_cell.angle_beta   90.00
_cell.angle_gamma   90.00
#
_symmetry.space_group_name_H-M   'P 1'
#
loop_
_entity.id
_entity.type
_entity.pdbx_description
1 polymer ?
#
loop_
_entity_poly.entity_id
_entity_poly.type
_entity_poly.pdbx_seq_one_letter_code
_entity_poly.pdbx_strand_id
1 'polypeptide(L)'
;MIKTNTFQYKFSVLCFDELQIKKIYDSDMKTQKISGSHSKVQVVMMRGLVEKWKQPIWFHFATTMTKKLLDDIIIKIESNGFEIRAIVCDLWNHTLRSELGIDK
;
A
#
# COMPACT_ATOMS: atom_id res chain seq x y z
N MET A 1 2.66 -5.13 33.42
CA MET A 1 1.64 -4.95 32.36
C MET A 1 1.83 -3.55 31.82
N ILE A 2 2.45 -3.40 30.64
CA ILE A 2 2.74 -2.09 30.07
C ILE A 2 1.40 -1.49 29.63
N LYS A 3 1.01 -0.36 30.24
CA LYS A 3 -0.10 0.46 29.76
C LYS A 3 0.31 0.99 28.40
N THR A 4 -0.12 0.36 27.31
CA THR A 4 0.01 0.94 25.98
C THR A 4 -0.74 2.26 26.00
N ASN A 5 0.00 3.35 25.86
CA ASN A 5 -0.55 4.69 25.80
C ASN A 5 -1.51 4.71 24.60
N THR A 6 -2.79 5.00 24.83
CA THR A 6 -3.91 4.75 23.92
C THR A 6 -3.81 5.47 22.58
N PHE A 7 -2.75 6.24 22.31
CA PHE A 7 -2.49 6.89 21.03
C PHE A 7 -1.51 6.11 20.14
N GLN A 8 -0.68 5.23 20.70
CA GLN A 8 0.38 4.54 19.94
C GLN A 8 -0.17 3.52 18.91
N TYR A 9 -1.43 3.08 19.07
CA TYR A 9 -2.08 2.19 18.09
C TYR A 9 -2.25 2.84 16.70
N LYS A 10 -2.25 4.18 16.67
CA LYS A 10 -2.42 4.99 15.44
C LYS A 10 -1.12 5.11 14.65
N PHE A 11 0.03 4.91 15.29
CA PHE A 11 1.31 4.93 14.60
C PHE A 11 1.39 3.75 13.67
N SER A 12 1.59 4.04 12.38
CA SER A 12 1.47 3.07 11.31
C SER A 12 2.62 3.17 10.33
N VAL A 13 2.89 2.06 9.66
CA VAL A 13 3.85 1.92 8.58
C VAL A 13 3.09 1.51 7.33
N LEU A 14 3.44 2.11 6.20
CA LEU A 14 2.98 1.65 4.90
C LEU A 14 3.99 0.68 4.31
N CYS A 15 3.53 -0.49 3.91
CA CYS A 15 4.32 -1.47 3.18
C CYS A 15 3.65 -1.72 1.84
N PHE A 16 4.39 -1.66 0.74
CA PHE A 16 3.83 -2.01 -0.57
C PHE A 16 4.79 -2.83 -1.41
N ASP A 17 4.21 -3.67 -2.26
CA ASP A 17 4.94 -4.55 -3.16
C ASP A 17 4.06 -4.95 -4.36
N GLU A 18 4.71 -5.44 -5.42
CA GLU A 18 4.09 -6.03 -6.60
C GLU A 18 4.02 -7.56 -6.48
N LEU A 19 2.81 -8.10 -6.52
CA LEU A 19 2.57 -9.55 -6.58
C LEU A 19 2.41 -10.00 -8.02
N GLN A 20 3.16 -11.02 -8.44
CA GLN A 20 2.93 -11.68 -9.72
C GLN A 20 1.67 -12.54 -9.69
N ILE A 21 0.87 -12.44 -10.75
CA ILE A 21 -0.35 -13.23 -10.94
C ILE A 21 -0.37 -13.89 -12.31
N LYS A 22 -1.13 -14.97 -12.43
CA LYS A 22 -1.30 -15.66 -13.71
C LYS A 22 -2.11 -14.78 -14.67
N LYS A 23 -1.57 -14.57 -15.87
CA LYS A 23 -2.18 -13.75 -16.92
C LYS A 23 -3.33 -14.50 -17.60
N ILE A 24 -4.52 -14.41 -17.03
CA ILE A 24 -5.77 -15.02 -17.53
C ILE A 24 -6.83 -13.94 -17.71
N TYR A 25 -7.78 -14.17 -18.61
CA TYR A 25 -9.05 -13.45 -18.67
C TYR A 25 -10.09 -14.18 -17.82
N ASP A 26 -10.74 -13.45 -16.94
CA ASP A 26 -11.82 -13.93 -16.09
C ASP A 26 -13.08 -13.09 -16.30
N SER A 27 -14.23 -13.74 -16.29
CA SER A 27 -15.53 -13.13 -16.54
C SER A 27 -16.37 -13.22 -15.28
N ASP A 28 -16.52 -12.10 -14.58
CA ASP A 28 -17.40 -12.05 -13.42
C ASP A 28 -18.85 -11.91 -13.88
N MET A 29 -19.59 -13.02 -13.78
CA MET A 29 -21.00 -13.09 -14.17
C MET A 29 -21.91 -12.16 -13.35
N LYS A 30 -21.54 -11.83 -12.10
CA LYS A 30 -22.37 -10.96 -11.24
C LYS A 30 -22.24 -9.50 -11.64
N THR A 31 -21.02 -9.06 -11.94
CA THR A 31 -20.75 -7.67 -12.33
C THR A 31 -20.78 -7.46 -13.85
N GLN A 32 -20.90 -8.54 -14.62
CA GLN A 32 -20.80 -8.56 -16.09
C GLN A 32 -19.52 -7.91 -16.61
N LYS A 33 -18.43 -8.01 -15.84
CA LYS A 33 -17.13 -7.44 -16.20
C LYS A 33 -16.17 -8.55 -16.59
N ILE A 34 -15.50 -8.33 -17.72
CA ILE A 34 -14.33 -9.11 -18.11
C ILE A 34 -13.10 -8.41 -17.51
N SER A 35 -12.37 -9.13 -16.67
CA SER A 35 -11.13 -8.68 -16.04
C SER A 35 -9.97 -9.53 -16.55
N GLY A 36 -8.78 -8.98 -16.74
CA GLY A 36 -7.62 -9.82 -17.04
C GLY A 36 -6.59 -9.24 -18.01
N SER A 37 -5.69 -10.12 -18.42
CA SER A 37 -4.42 -9.82 -19.10
C SER A 37 -3.41 -9.01 -18.27
N HIS A 38 -3.59 -8.96 -16.95
CA HIS A 38 -2.61 -8.39 -16.03
C HIS A 38 -1.70 -9.49 -15.50
N SER A 39 -0.40 -9.20 -15.39
CA SER A 39 0.61 -10.12 -14.82
C SER A 39 1.02 -9.74 -13.39
N LYS A 40 0.55 -8.59 -12.90
CA LYS A 40 0.94 -8.04 -11.60
C LYS A 40 -0.22 -7.33 -10.90
N VAL A 41 -0.19 -7.36 -9.58
CA VAL A 41 -1.05 -6.58 -8.68
C VAL A 41 -0.17 -5.82 -7.71
N GLN A 42 -0.34 -4.50 -7.65
CA GLN A 42 0.26 -3.67 -6.62
C GLN A 42 -0.64 -3.72 -5.38
N VAL A 43 -0.07 -4.00 -4.22
CA VAL A 43 -0.80 -4.02 -2.94
C VAL A 43 -0.13 -3.09 -1.95
N VAL A 44 -0.92 -2.30 -1.24
CA VAL A 44 -0.48 -1.49 -0.11
C VAL A 44 -1.11 -2.02 1.17
N MET A 45 -0.27 -2.33 2.13
CA MET A 45 -0.61 -2.78 3.47
C MET A 45 -0.32 -1.66 4.46
N MET A 46 -1.27 -1.39 5.35
CA MET A 46 -1.03 -0.59 6.54
C MET A 46 -0.78 -1.52 7.71
N ARG A 47 0.29 -1.28 8.47
CA ARG A 47 0.69 -2.08 9.63
C ARG A 47 0.90 -1.18 10.84
N GLY A 48 0.41 -1.60 12.00
CA GLY A 48 0.71 -0.92 13.26
C GLY A 48 2.21 -0.94 13.53
N LEU A 49 2.78 0.23 13.85
CA LEU A 49 4.20 0.37 14.18
C LEU A 49 4.50 -0.25 15.56
N VAL A 50 3.64 0.05 16.54
CA VAL A 50 3.76 -0.44 17.92
C VAL A 50 2.82 -1.63 18.15
N GLU A 51 1.59 -1.52 17.68
CA GLU A 51 0.55 -2.52 17.89
C GLU A 51 0.54 -3.62 16.81
N LYS A 52 0.14 -4.82 17.19
CA LYS A 52 0.15 -6.01 16.31
C LYS A 52 -1.11 -6.10 15.45
N TRP A 53 -1.23 -5.21 14.47
CA TRP A 53 -2.28 -5.29 13.45
C TRP A 53 -1.75 -4.97 12.05
N LYS A 54 -2.43 -5.47 11.03
CA LYS A 54 -2.16 -5.17 9.62
C LYS A 54 -3.44 -5.33 8.79
N GLN A 55 -3.59 -4.51 7.75
CA GLN A 55 -4.69 -4.64 6.80
C GLN A 55 -4.26 -4.19 5.39
N PRO A 56 -4.74 -4.84 4.32
CA PRO A 56 -4.65 -4.29 2.98
C PRO A 56 -5.56 -3.07 2.89
N ILE A 57 -5.01 -1.96 2.42
CA ILE A 57 -5.74 -0.68 2.31
C ILE A 57 -5.97 -0.26 0.87
N TRP A 58 -5.17 -0.79 -0.06
CA TRP A 58 -5.26 -0.45 -1.47
C TRP A 58 -4.69 -1.59 -2.30
N PHE A 59 -5.32 -1.85 -3.45
CA PHE A 59 -4.76 -2.73 -4.47
C PHE A 59 -5.23 -2.30 -5.85
N HIS A 60 -4.39 -2.52 -6.86
CA HIS A 60 -4.82 -2.40 -8.25
C HIS A 60 -3.95 -3.25 -9.19
N PHE A 61 -4.52 -3.62 -10.33
CA PHE A 61 -3.83 -4.39 -11.36
C PHE A 61 -2.90 -3.49 -12.18
N ALA A 62 -1.75 -4.03 -12.59
CA ALA A 62 -0.82 -3.38 -13.53
C ALA A 62 -0.54 -1.89 -13.23
N THR A 63 -0.43 -1.54 -11.95
CA THR A 63 -0.22 -0.16 -11.49
C THR A 63 1.11 -0.05 -10.77
N THR A 64 1.95 0.90 -11.17
CA THR A 64 3.20 1.20 -10.46
C THR A 64 2.95 2.22 -9.35
N MET A 65 3.63 2.09 -8.22
CA MET A 65 3.58 3.09 -7.15
C MET A 65 4.23 4.40 -7.62
N THR A 66 3.45 5.48 -7.62
CA THR A 66 3.91 6.84 -7.96
C THR A 66 3.90 7.73 -6.71
N LYS A 67 4.69 8.80 -6.67
CA LYS A 67 4.63 9.76 -5.56
C LYS A 67 3.22 10.29 -5.31
N LYS A 68 2.50 10.63 -6.39
CA LYS A 68 1.11 11.12 -6.29
C LYS A 68 0.19 10.10 -5.61
N LEU A 69 0.23 8.84 -6.05
CA LEU A 69 -0.60 7.78 -5.46
C LEU A 69 -0.24 7.57 -3.99
N LEU A 70 1.05 7.58 -3.66
CA LEU A 70 1.54 7.45 -2.29
C LEU A 70 1.04 8.60 -1.40
N ASP A 71 1.14 9.84 -1.87
CA ASP A 71 0.65 11.03 -1.17
C ASP A 71 -0.88 10.96 -0.96
N ASP A 72 -1.64 10.59 -2.01
CA ASP A 72 -3.10 10.44 -1.95
C ASP A 72 -3.51 9.40 -0.88
N ILE A 73 -2.77 8.28 -0.78
CA ILE A 73 -2.99 7.24 0.24
C ILE A 73 -2.68 7.76 1.64
N ILE A 74 -1.52 8.42 1.83
CA ILE A 74 -1.10 8.96 3.13
C ILE A 74 -2.11 9.99 3.63
N ILE A 75 -2.50 10.96 2.79
CA ILE A 75 -3.49 11.99 3.14
C ILE A 75 -4.80 11.34 3.57
N LYS A 76 -5.26 10.32 2.85
CA LYS A 76 -6.50 9.62 3.20
C LYS A 76 -6.40 8.93 4.56
N ILE A 77 -5.29 8.28 4.87
CA ILE A 77 -5.09 7.59 6.14
C ILE A 77 -4.98 8.59 7.30
N GLU A 78 -4.21 9.66 7.13
CA GLU A 78 -4.01 10.66 8.17
C GLU A 78 -5.28 11.46 8.45
N SER A 79 -6.12 11.71 7.44
CA SER A 79 -7.46 12.27 7.65
C SER A 79 -8.39 11.39 8.50
N ASN A 80 -8.10 10.09 8.61
CA ASN A 80 -8.83 9.13 9.45
C ASN A 80 -8.17 8.96 10.83
N GLY A 81 -7.17 9.78 11.16
CA GLY A 81 -6.59 9.87 12.50
C GLY A 81 -5.53 8.81 12.81
N PHE A 82 -4.96 8.16 11.80
CA PHE A 82 -3.71 7.39 11.89
C PHE A 82 -2.53 8.28 11.56
N GLU A 83 -1.32 7.87 11.91
CA GLU A 83 -0.10 8.63 11.60
C GLU A 83 0.89 7.72 10.88
N ILE A 84 1.27 8.08 9.65
CA ILE A 84 2.24 7.31 8.88
C ILE A 84 3.65 7.74 9.30
N ARG A 85 4.38 6.83 9.95
CA ARG A 85 5.72 7.10 10.49
C ARG A 85 6.84 6.55 9.62
N ALA A 86 6.55 5.59 8.75
CA ALA A 86 7.53 5.02 7.84
C ALA A 86 6.85 4.40 6.61
N ILE A 87 7.64 4.26 5.56
CA ILE A 87 7.25 3.63 4.30
C ILE A 87 8.29 2.57 3.98
N VAL A 88 7.84 1.37 3.63
CA VAL A 88 8.67 0.22 3.28
C VAL A 88 8.30 -0.18 1.86
N CYS A 89 9.32 -0.24 0.99
CA CYS A 89 9.17 -0.60 -0.41
C CYS A 89 10.31 -1.54 -0.83
N ASP A 90 10.09 -2.29 -1.92
CA ASP A 90 11.13 -3.11 -2.53
C ASP A 90 12.26 -2.24 -3.14
N LEU A 91 13.45 -2.81 -3.28
CA LEU A 91 14.68 -2.13 -3.73
C LEU A 91 14.52 -1.47 -5.10
N TRP A 92 13.78 -2.11 -6.01
CA TRP A 92 13.62 -1.69 -7.40
C TRP A 92 12.65 -0.52 -7.63
N ASN A 93 12.26 0.21 -6.57
CA ASN A 93 11.42 1.42 -6.66
C ASN A 93 12.22 2.70 -6.95
N HIS A 94 13.20 2.65 -7.87
CA HIS A 94 14.14 3.76 -8.14
C HIS A 94 13.45 5.06 -8.58
N THR A 95 12.44 4.97 -9.45
CA THR A 95 11.70 6.15 -9.91
C THR A 95 11.03 6.87 -8.74
N LEU A 96 10.33 6.12 -7.89
CA LEU A 96 9.68 6.67 -6.69
C LEU A 96 10.72 7.24 -5.72
N ARG A 97 11.83 6.55 -5.47
CA ARG A 97 12.90 7.01 -4.58
C ARG A 97 13.54 8.30 -5.08
N SER A 98 13.72 8.44 -6.40
CA SER A 98 14.20 9.67 -7.03
C SER A 98 13.19 10.81 -6.90
N GLU A 99 11.90 10.55 -7.16
CA GLU A 99 10.81 11.52 -6.95
C GLU A 99 10.69 12.01 -5.49
N LEU A 100 11.05 11.15 -4.53
CA LEU A 100 11.07 11.47 -3.10
C LEU A 100 12.41 12.11 -2.64
N GLY A 101 13.40 12.23 -3.53
CA GLY A 101 14.72 12.78 -3.19
C GLY A 101 15.56 11.90 -2.25
N ILE A 102 15.29 10.59 -2.23
CA ILE A 102 16.01 9.61 -1.39
C ILE A 102 17.28 9.12 -2.09
N ASP A 103 17.21 8.99 -3.42
CA ASP A 103 18.35 8.60 -4.25
C ASP A 103 19.07 9.87 -4.74
N LYS A 104 20.34 10.03 -4.33
CA LYS A 104 21.24 11.08 -4.81
C LYS A 104 21.91 10.68 -6.11
#